data_AF-A0A7S2GNY0-F1
#
_entry.id   AF-A0A7S2GNY0-F1
#
_cell.length_a   1.000
_cell.length_b   1.000
_cell.length_c   1.000
_cell.angle_alpha   90.00
_cell.angle_beta   90.00
_cell.angle_gamma   90.00
#
_symmetry.space_group_name_H-M   'P 1'
#
loop_
_entity.id
_entity.type
_entity.pdbx_description
1 polymer ?
#
loop_
_entity_poly.entity_id
_entity_poly.type
_entity_poly.pdbx_seq_one_letter_code
_entity_poly.pdbx_strand_id
1 'polypeptide(L)'
;SALRQFLAAGPPPVAIGWGSMIVYTKQHMTLLAVEAVKQAGVKAIILAGWAQLGPEGLDGAPNEEELRAWCAENVLFIKAAPHELLFPKCKAAVHHGGIGTLQASLSCGCPTIITPVFADQFDNAAHLQEIQCGTSTTKLGKLKAKELGKAIKTICEETKYQANAKALSDRMLAEDGVGSMMAWLEKFFTEEAQTGKYMERLNKEKEHYYELRKKNAKMDFAKLQARWGAVVQKRFPAYQAWTMQNLKFMAIAADLA
;
A
#
# COMPACT_ATOMS: atom_id res chain seq x y z
N SER A 1 -2.82 22.15 19.27
CA SER A 1 -3.32 22.00 17.89
C SER A 1 -4.55 21.11 17.88
N ALA A 2 -5.43 21.27 16.88
CA ALA A 2 -6.65 20.45 16.74
C ALA A 2 -6.34 18.93 16.77
N LEU A 3 -5.25 18.50 16.12
CA LEU A 3 -4.80 17.10 16.16
C LEU A 3 -4.54 16.58 17.58
N ARG A 4 -3.85 17.35 18.43
CA ARG A 4 -3.59 16.94 19.82
C ARG A 4 -4.87 16.86 20.65
N GLN A 5 -5.78 17.81 20.46
CA GLN A 5 -7.08 17.82 21.15
C GLN A 5 -7.93 16.62 20.72
N PHE A 6 -8.00 16.34 19.41
CA PHE A 6 -8.75 15.19 18.88
C PHE A 6 -8.20 13.86 19.38
N LEU A 7 -6.87 13.69 19.38
CA LEU A 7 -6.21 12.49 19.90
C LEU A 7 -6.38 12.32 21.42
N ALA A 8 -6.55 13.41 22.17
CA ALA A 8 -6.84 13.36 23.61
C ALA A 8 -8.33 13.11 23.90
N ALA A 9 -9.21 13.37 22.93
CA ALA A 9 -10.65 13.30 23.10
C ALA A 9 -11.21 11.95 22.63
N GLY A 10 -11.12 10.94 23.51
CA GLY A 10 -11.79 9.65 23.34
C GLY A 10 -10.86 8.52 22.88
N PRO A 11 -11.40 7.46 22.25
CA PRO A 11 -10.62 6.28 21.89
C PRO A 11 -9.63 6.57 20.75
N PRO A 12 -8.53 5.81 20.64
CA PRO A 12 -7.56 5.95 19.54
C PRO A 12 -8.25 5.86 18.16
N PRO A 13 -8.02 6.81 17.24
CA PRO A 13 -8.69 6.83 15.95
C PRO A 13 -8.03 5.88 14.94
N VAL A 14 -8.72 5.62 13.85
CA VAL A 14 -8.16 4.98 12.64
C VAL A 14 -7.57 6.07 11.73
N ALA A 15 -6.32 5.91 11.31
CA ALA A 15 -5.71 6.79 10.30
C ALA A 15 -6.04 6.27 8.90
N ILE A 16 -6.60 7.11 8.03
CA ILE A 16 -6.94 6.73 6.65
C ILE A 16 -6.26 7.69 5.68
N GLY A 17 -5.56 7.15 4.69
CA GLY A 17 -4.96 7.95 3.62
C GLY A 17 -4.39 7.10 2.49
N TRP A 18 -4.66 7.52 1.25
CA TRP A 18 -4.13 6.84 0.05
C TRP A 18 -2.88 7.49 -0.53
N GLY A 19 -2.34 8.53 0.13
CA GLY A 19 -1.10 9.17 -0.30
C GLY A 19 -1.21 9.77 -1.70
N SER A 20 -0.33 9.33 -2.60
CA SER A 20 -0.30 9.75 -4.01
C SER A 20 -1.29 8.98 -4.91
N MET A 21 -2.01 7.99 -4.38
CA MET A 21 -2.93 7.18 -5.18
C MET A 21 -4.26 7.90 -5.39
N ILE A 22 -4.49 8.40 -6.60
CA ILE A 22 -5.76 8.99 -7.04
C ILE A 22 -6.42 8.00 -8.01
N VAL A 23 -7.47 7.33 -7.54
CA VAL A 23 -8.19 6.29 -8.32
C VAL A 23 -9.55 6.78 -8.79
N TYR A 24 -10.15 7.71 -8.06
CA TYR A 24 -11.43 8.34 -8.35
C TYR A 24 -11.38 9.83 -8.03
N THR A 25 -12.52 10.51 -8.23
CA THR A 25 -12.69 11.90 -7.82
C THR A 25 -12.48 12.04 -6.30
N LYS A 26 -12.02 13.23 -5.89
CA LYS A 26 -11.91 13.64 -4.50
C LYS A 26 -13.18 13.39 -3.70
N GLN A 27 -14.35 13.71 -4.28
CA GLN A 27 -15.65 13.48 -3.67
C GLN A 27 -15.89 11.99 -3.39
N HIS A 28 -15.68 11.12 -4.39
CA HIS A 28 -15.87 9.69 -4.24
C HIS A 28 -14.96 9.08 -3.17
N MET A 29 -13.67 9.45 -3.18
CA MET A 29 -12.70 8.91 -2.22
C MET A 29 -12.96 9.43 -0.79
N THR A 30 -13.41 10.68 -0.64
CA THR A 30 -13.82 11.24 0.65
C THR A 30 -15.04 10.51 1.19
N LEU A 31 -16.09 10.34 0.37
CA LEU A 31 -17.30 9.61 0.77
C LEU A 31 -16.98 8.16 1.15
N LEU A 32 -16.14 7.47 0.37
CA LEU A 32 -15.70 6.12 0.70
C LEU A 32 -15.08 6.04 2.10
N ALA A 33 -14.16 6.97 2.43
CA ALA A 33 -13.52 7.01 3.73
C ALA A 33 -14.53 7.30 4.86
N VAL A 34 -15.30 8.37 4.72
CA VAL A 34 -16.24 8.83 5.75
C VAL A 34 -17.34 7.80 6.00
N GLU A 35 -17.96 7.27 4.96
CA GLU A 35 -19.02 6.27 5.10
C GLU A 35 -18.50 4.97 5.73
N ALA A 36 -17.28 4.54 5.37
CA ALA A 36 -16.68 3.33 5.94
C ALA A 36 -16.42 3.49 7.45
N VAL A 37 -15.86 4.64 7.86
CA VAL A 37 -15.60 4.92 9.28
C VAL A 37 -16.91 5.06 10.05
N LYS A 38 -17.91 5.74 9.49
CA LYS A 38 -19.26 5.83 10.08
C LYS A 38 -19.89 4.46 10.27
N GLN A 39 -19.83 3.59 9.26
CA GLN A 39 -20.33 2.22 9.37
C GLN A 39 -19.57 1.37 10.39
N ALA A 40 -18.27 1.62 10.55
CA ALA A 40 -17.47 0.96 11.58
C ALA A 40 -17.74 1.51 12.99
N GLY A 41 -18.31 2.72 13.12
CA GLY A 41 -18.60 3.36 14.40
C GLY A 41 -17.35 3.79 15.16
N VAL A 42 -16.27 4.17 14.45
CA VAL A 42 -14.99 4.55 15.05
C VAL A 42 -14.65 6.01 14.77
N LYS A 43 -13.69 6.57 15.53
CA LYS A 43 -13.09 7.87 15.18
C LYS A 43 -12.03 7.69 14.11
N ALA A 44 -11.86 8.70 13.25
CA ALA A 44 -10.82 8.68 12.23
C ALA A 44 -10.06 9.99 12.08
N ILE A 45 -8.80 9.86 11.66
CA ILE A 45 -8.01 10.94 11.09
C ILE A 45 -7.86 10.64 9.60
N ILE A 46 -8.41 11.52 8.76
CA ILE A 46 -8.33 11.39 7.31
C ILE A 46 -7.22 12.31 6.79
N LEU A 47 -6.20 11.70 6.19
CA LEU A 47 -5.08 12.38 5.56
C LEU A 47 -5.47 12.77 4.13
N ALA A 48 -5.48 14.08 3.85
CA ALA A 48 -5.89 14.61 2.55
C ALA A 48 -5.08 14.02 1.39
N GLY A 49 -3.75 13.94 1.57
CA GLY A 49 -2.84 13.42 0.55
C GLY A 49 -2.96 14.17 -0.78
N TRP A 50 -2.57 13.51 -1.88
CA TRP A 50 -2.67 14.11 -3.22
C TRP A 50 -4.09 14.02 -3.77
N ALA A 51 -4.91 13.09 -3.25
CA ALA A 51 -6.34 13.00 -3.54
C ALA A 51 -7.15 14.17 -2.93
N GLN A 52 -6.51 15.00 -2.09
CA GLN A 52 -7.10 16.18 -1.45
C GLN A 52 -8.38 15.85 -0.69
N LEU A 53 -8.41 14.74 0.05
CA LEU A 53 -9.59 14.36 0.84
C LEU A 53 -9.89 15.44 1.88
N GLY A 54 -11.16 15.79 2.02
CA GLY A 54 -11.56 16.91 2.88
C GLY A 54 -13.07 17.01 3.02
N PRO A 55 -13.57 17.84 3.95
CA PRO A 55 -15.00 18.01 4.21
C PRO A 55 -15.80 18.49 2.99
N GLU A 56 -15.16 19.19 2.05
CA GLU A 56 -15.73 19.58 0.76
C GLU A 56 -15.97 18.40 -0.20
N GLY A 57 -15.37 17.24 0.07
CA GLY A 57 -15.69 16.01 -0.65
C GLY A 57 -17.05 15.42 -0.26
N LEU A 58 -17.76 16.02 0.70
CA LEU A 58 -19.12 15.65 1.09
C LEU A 58 -20.20 16.44 0.34
N ASP A 59 -19.83 17.53 -0.34
CA ASP A 59 -20.75 18.42 -1.04
C ASP A 59 -21.61 17.64 -2.05
N GLY A 60 -22.92 17.82 -2.01
CA GLY A 60 -23.87 17.18 -2.92
C GLY A 60 -24.10 15.69 -2.67
N ALA A 61 -23.61 15.13 -1.56
CA ALA A 61 -23.94 13.77 -1.16
C ALA A 61 -25.43 13.67 -0.76
N PRO A 62 -26.14 12.57 -1.08
CA PRO A 62 -27.57 12.43 -0.74
C PRO A 62 -27.90 12.58 0.75
N ASN A 63 -26.93 12.29 1.62
CA ASN A 63 -27.00 12.36 3.08
C ASN A 63 -25.97 13.34 3.67
N GLU A 64 -25.65 14.41 2.93
CA GLU A 64 -24.61 15.39 3.29
C GLU A 64 -24.74 15.91 4.73
N GLU A 65 -25.92 16.40 5.14
CA GLU A 65 -26.13 16.99 6.47
C GLU A 65 -25.81 15.99 7.58
N GLU A 66 -26.28 14.76 7.45
CA GLU A 66 -26.04 13.66 8.39
C GLU A 66 -24.55 13.28 8.44
N LEU A 67 -23.88 13.22 7.29
CA LEU A 67 -22.45 12.92 7.22
C LEU A 67 -21.61 14.04 7.83
N ARG A 68 -21.97 15.30 7.61
CA ARG A 68 -21.28 16.46 8.20
C ARG A 68 -21.42 16.49 9.72
N ALA A 69 -22.63 16.31 10.23
CA ALA A 69 -22.89 16.26 11.67
C ALA A 69 -22.07 15.14 12.33
N TRP A 70 -22.07 13.95 11.72
CA TRP A 70 -21.29 12.82 12.22
C TRP A 70 -19.77 13.07 12.14
N CYS A 71 -19.27 13.65 11.04
CA CYS A 71 -17.86 14.01 10.88
C CYS A 71 -17.38 15.02 11.92
N ALA A 72 -18.21 16.01 12.27
CA ALA A 72 -17.83 17.07 13.21
C ALA A 72 -17.38 16.51 14.58
N GLU A 73 -17.89 15.35 14.98
CA GLU A 73 -17.54 14.71 16.25
C GLU A 73 -16.50 13.59 16.13
N ASN A 74 -16.45 12.94 14.96
CA ASN A 74 -15.76 11.65 14.80
C ASN A 74 -14.62 11.66 13.78
N VAL A 75 -14.48 12.71 12.97
CA VAL A 75 -13.48 12.77 11.89
C VAL A 75 -12.68 14.05 11.97
N LEU A 76 -11.36 13.90 11.98
CA LEU A 76 -10.45 15.02 11.78
C LEU A 76 -9.77 14.90 10.42
N PHE A 77 -10.05 15.84 9.53
CA PHE A 77 -9.32 15.99 8.28
C PHE A 77 -8.03 16.78 8.49
N ILE A 78 -6.90 16.26 8.04
CA ILE A 78 -5.60 16.97 8.06
C ILE A 78 -4.87 16.81 6.74
N LYS A 79 -4.03 17.79 6.37
CA LYS A 79 -3.27 17.75 5.12
C LYS A 79 -2.29 16.58 5.07
N ALA A 80 -1.48 16.44 6.13
CA ALA A 80 -0.49 15.39 6.30
C ALA A 80 -0.03 15.36 7.77
N ALA A 81 0.57 14.24 8.18
CA ALA A 81 1.32 14.12 9.43
C ALA A 81 2.47 13.12 9.25
N PRO A 82 3.59 13.27 9.98
CA PRO A 82 4.62 12.24 10.01
C PRO A 82 4.03 10.94 10.55
N HIS A 83 4.13 9.85 9.78
CA HIS A 83 3.55 8.55 10.13
C HIS A 83 4.07 8.04 11.48
N GLU A 84 5.36 8.17 11.74
CA GLU A 84 6.01 7.76 12.99
C GLU A 84 5.47 8.49 14.24
N LEU A 85 4.90 9.69 14.07
CA LEU A 85 4.29 10.43 15.18
C LEU A 85 2.79 10.17 15.31
N LEU A 86 2.13 9.80 14.21
CA LEU A 86 0.70 9.57 14.14
C LEU A 86 0.33 8.13 14.51
N PHE A 87 0.94 7.13 13.85
CA PHE A 87 0.56 5.73 13.97
C PHE A 87 0.67 5.14 15.39
N PRO A 88 1.64 5.52 16.24
CA PRO A 88 1.65 5.06 17.64
C PRO A 88 0.42 5.50 18.45
N LYS A 89 -0.38 6.45 17.93
CA LYS A 89 -1.58 6.99 18.58
C LYS A 89 -2.87 6.51 17.91
N CYS A 90 -2.77 5.63 16.92
CA CYS A 90 -3.90 5.12 16.16
C CYS A 90 -4.24 3.69 16.55
N LYS A 91 -5.52 3.34 16.41
CA LYS A 91 -5.99 1.96 16.59
C LYS A 91 -5.63 1.06 15.40
N ALA A 92 -5.67 1.64 14.20
CA ALA A 92 -5.28 1.00 12.95
C ALA A 92 -4.96 2.05 11.88
N ALA A 93 -4.33 1.63 10.80
CA ALA A 93 -4.10 2.41 9.59
C ALA A 93 -4.82 1.80 8.37
N VAL A 94 -5.30 2.64 7.45
CA VAL A 94 -5.85 2.24 6.15
C VAL A 94 -5.08 2.97 5.06
N HIS A 95 -4.47 2.22 4.14
CA HIS A 95 -3.70 2.80 3.05
C HIS A 95 -3.59 1.88 1.83
N HIS A 96 -3.04 2.39 0.73
CA HIS A 96 -2.90 1.64 -0.52
C HIS A 96 -1.92 0.46 -0.48
N GLY A 97 -0.99 0.43 0.49
CA GLY A 97 -0.08 -0.70 0.66
C GLY A 97 1.30 -0.51 0.04
N GLY A 98 1.69 0.73 -0.28
CA GLY A 98 3.07 1.03 -0.65
C GLY A 98 4.02 0.71 0.50
N ILE A 99 5.17 0.11 0.17
CA ILE A 99 6.08 -0.50 1.16
C ILE A 99 6.51 0.47 2.27
N GLY A 100 6.75 1.75 1.96
CA GLY A 100 7.16 2.75 2.94
C GLY A 100 6.09 3.03 4.01
N THR A 101 4.81 3.13 3.60
CA THR A 101 3.72 3.34 4.57
C THR A 101 3.45 2.07 5.37
N LEU A 102 3.50 0.90 4.72
CA LEU A 102 3.34 -0.39 5.40
C LEU A 102 4.45 -0.61 6.44
N GLN A 103 5.70 -0.34 6.09
CA GLN A 103 6.81 -0.43 7.03
C GLN A 103 6.61 0.56 8.19
N ALA A 104 6.21 1.81 7.91
CA ALA A 104 6.00 2.81 8.95
C ALA A 104 4.86 2.43 9.92
N SER A 105 3.76 1.84 9.43
CA SER A 105 2.67 1.40 10.31
C SER A 105 3.09 0.20 11.16
N LEU A 106 3.73 -0.81 10.54
CA LEU A 106 4.18 -2.01 11.24
C LEU A 106 5.31 -1.71 12.24
N SER A 107 6.26 -0.84 11.93
CA SER A 107 7.32 -0.43 12.85
C SER A 107 6.78 0.31 14.07
N CYS A 108 5.63 0.99 13.94
CA CYS A 108 4.92 1.64 15.04
C CYS A 108 3.99 0.68 15.81
N GLY A 109 3.92 -0.60 15.43
CA GLY A 109 3.00 -1.58 16.02
C GLY A 109 1.53 -1.28 15.72
N CYS A 110 1.24 -0.58 14.62
CA CYS A 110 -0.10 -0.19 14.22
C CYS A 110 -0.69 -1.21 13.22
N PRO A 111 -1.76 -1.94 13.58
CA PRO A 111 -2.48 -2.81 12.67
C PRO A 111 -2.90 -2.10 11.40
N THR A 112 -2.85 -2.80 10.26
CA THR A 112 -3.03 -2.14 8.95
C THR A 112 -4.10 -2.82 8.10
N ILE A 113 -4.84 -2.02 7.34
CA ILE A 113 -5.72 -2.47 6.25
C ILE A 113 -5.12 -1.96 4.94
N ILE A 114 -4.81 -2.89 4.04
CA ILE A 114 -4.36 -2.55 2.68
C ILE A 114 -5.56 -2.49 1.73
N THR A 115 -5.69 -1.39 1.01
CA THR A 115 -6.66 -1.21 -0.08
C THR A 115 -5.89 -1.09 -1.41
N PRO A 116 -5.48 -2.21 -2.02
CA PRO A 116 -4.46 -2.19 -3.06
C PRO A 116 -4.95 -1.53 -4.35
N VAL A 117 -4.04 -0.92 -5.10
CA VAL A 117 -4.30 -0.28 -6.40
C VAL A 117 -3.59 -1.03 -7.52
N PHE A 118 -2.26 -1.14 -7.45
CA PHE A 118 -1.42 -1.78 -8.48
C PHE A 118 -0.08 -2.29 -7.92
N ALA A 119 0.68 -3.03 -8.75
CA ALA A 119 2.04 -3.53 -8.49
C ALA A 119 2.19 -4.31 -7.17
N ASP A 120 3.24 -4.01 -6.41
CA ASP A 120 3.69 -4.68 -5.19
C ASP A 120 2.65 -4.63 -4.05
N GLN A 121 1.67 -3.73 -4.14
CA GLN A 121 0.65 -3.54 -3.11
C GLN A 121 -0.19 -4.80 -2.86
N PHE A 122 -0.39 -5.64 -3.89
CA PHE A 122 -1.08 -6.92 -3.74
C PHE A 122 -0.24 -7.97 -3.01
N ASP A 123 1.07 -8.02 -3.28
CA ASP A 123 1.99 -8.93 -2.60
C ASP A 123 2.17 -8.50 -1.14
N ASN A 124 2.31 -7.19 -0.91
CA ASN A 124 2.33 -6.59 0.43
C ASN A 124 1.06 -6.92 1.23
N ALA A 125 -0.11 -6.88 0.58
CA ALA A 125 -1.38 -7.28 1.19
C ALA A 125 -1.40 -8.77 1.57
N ALA A 126 -0.94 -9.65 0.67
CA ALA A 126 -0.87 -11.07 0.93
C ALA A 126 0.06 -11.37 2.12
N HIS A 127 1.25 -10.75 2.15
CA HIS A 127 2.20 -10.94 3.23
C HIS A 127 1.68 -10.40 4.58
N LEU A 128 1.03 -9.23 4.58
CA LEU A 128 0.42 -8.65 5.78
C LEU A 128 -0.62 -9.60 6.41
N GLN A 129 -1.42 -10.27 5.57
CA GLN A 129 -2.41 -11.25 6.01
C GLN A 129 -1.76 -12.53 6.53
N GLU A 130 -0.71 -13.01 5.86
CA GLU A 130 0.06 -14.19 6.28
C GLU A 130 0.67 -14.03 7.68
N ILE A 131 1.26 -12.85 7.95
CA ILE A 131 1.83 -12.52 9.26
C ILE A 131 0.77 -12.03 10.27
N GLN A 132 -0.50 -12.00 9.87
CA GLN A 132 -1.65 -11.62 10.71
C GLN A 132 -1.50 -10.27 11.43
N CYS A 133 -0.77 -9.31 10.85
CA CYS A 133 -0.64 -7.94 11.37
C CYS A 133 -1.68 -6.98 10.79
N GLY A 134 -2.56 -7.49 9.92
CA GLY A 134 -3.58 -6.69 9.26
C GLY A 134 -4.48 -7.47 8.33
N THR A 135 -5.29 -6.74 7.57
CA THR A 135 -6.19 -7.29 6.55
C THR A 135 -6.02 -6.55 5.22
N SER A 136 -6.67 -7.05 4.17
CA SER A 136 -6.75 -6.37 2.88
C SER A 136 -8.18 -6.39 2.36
N THR A 137 -8.53 -5.38 1.59
CA THR A 137 -9.80 -5.31 0.87
C THR A 137 -9.61 -5.72 -0.59
N THR A 138 -10.71 -5.73 -1.35
CA THR A 138 -10.70 -5.62 -2.80
C THR A 138 -9.95 -4.36 -3.24
N LYS A 139 -9.52 -4.35 -4.51
CA LYS A 139 -8.77 -3.23 -5.06
C LYS A 139 -9.55 -1.92 -4.92
N LEU A 140 -8.87 -0.82 -4.60
CA LEU A 140 -9.48 0.47 -4.26
C LEU A 140 -10.49 0.94 -5.33
N GLY A 141 -10.18 0.74 -6.61
CA GLY A 141 -11.07 1.07 -7.73
C GLY A 141 -12.37 0.26 -7.82
N LYS A 142 -12.61 -0.70 -6.92
CA LYS A 142 -13.87 -1.46 -6.82
C LYS A 142 -14.41 -1.47 -5.39
N LEU A 143 -13.67 -0.89 -4.45
CA LEU A 143 -13.95 -0.94 -3.03
C LEU A 143 -15.24 -0.20 -2.70
N LYS A 144 -16.03 -0.77 -1.79
CA LYS A 144 -17.27 -0.16 -1.28
C LYS A 144 -17.11 0.18 0.20
N ALA A 145 -17.78 1.24 0.64
CA ALA A 145 -17.72 1.69 2.03
C ALA A 145 -18.10 0.59 3.04
N LYS A 146 -19.05 -0.27 2.69
CA LYS A 146 -19.45 -1.42 3.51
C LYS A 146 -18.34 -2.45 3.71
N GLU A 147 -17.57 -2.73 2.67
CA GLU A 147 -16.45 -3.66 2.76
C GLU A 147 -15.34 -3.07 3.63
N LEU A 148 -14.97 -1.81 3.38
CA LEU A 148 -13.95 -1.12 4.16
C LEU A 148 -14.38 -0.94 5.62
N GLY A 149 -15.64 -0.58 5.87
CA GLY A 149 -16.19 -0.43 7.22
C GLY A 149 -16.18 -1.75 8.00
N LYS A 150 -16.50 -2.88 7.34
CA LYS A 150 -16.35 -4.20 7.95
C LYS A 150 -14.90 -4.50 8.30
N ALA A 151 -13.95 -4.24 7.39
CA ALA A 151 -12.53 -4.45 7.65
C ALA A 151 -12.02 -3.59 8.81
N ILE A 152 -12.42 -2.31 8.87
CA ILE A 152 -12.10 -1.39 9.97
C ILE A 152 -12.66 -1.90 11.29
N LYS A 153 -13.93 -2.31 11.33
CA LYS A 153 -14.55 -2.85 12.52
C LYS A 153 -13.81 -4.10 13.02
N THR A 154 -13.58 -5.06 12.12
CA THR A 154 -12.87 -6.30 12.42
C THR A 154 -11.47 -6.06 12.98
N ILE A 155 -10.66 -5.18 12.36
CA ILE A 155 -9.29 -4.93 12.84
C ILE A 155 -9.28 -4.20 14.20
N CYS A 156 -10.31 -3.40 14.49
CA CYS A 156 -10.42 -2.70 15.77
C CYS A 156 -10.88 -3.61 16.92
N GLU A 157 -11.75 -4.59 16.63
CA GLU A 157 -12.31 -5.53 17.61
C GLU A 157 -11.40 -6.73 17.90
N GLU A 158 -10.73 -7.27 16.89
CA GLU A 158 -9.87 -8.46 17.06
C GLU A 158 -8.48 -8.08 17.60
N THR A 159 -8.21 -8.47 18.85
CA THR A 159 -6.96 -8.13 19.56
C THR A 159 -5.71 -8.75 18.94
N LYS A 160 -5.83 -9.84 18.18
CA LYS A 160 -4.70 -10.54 17.55
C LYS A 160 -3.89 -9.62 16.65
N TYR A 161 -4.53 -8.72 15.89
CA TYR A 161 -3.82 -7.84 14.97
C TYR A 161 -2.91 -6.87 15.72
N GLN A 162 -3.39 -6.32 16.84
CA GLN A 162 -2.60 -5.43 17.69
C GLN A 162 -1.43 -6.16 18.35
N ALA A 163 -1.67 -7.37 18.85
CA ALA A 163 -0.62 -8.19 19.47
C ALA A 163 0.48 -8.55 18.45
N ASN A 164 0.09 -8.99 17.26
CA ASN A 164 1.02 -9.36 16.20
C ASN A 164 1.79 -8.15 15.66
N ALA A 165 1.10 -7.02 15.41
CA ALA A 165 1.76 -5.79 14.97
C ALA A 165 2.76 -5.29 16.01
N LYS A 166 2.45 -5.37 17.31
CA LYS A 166 3.38 -5.00 18.38
C LYS A 166 4.59 -5.93 18.44
N ALA A 167 4.38 -7.25 18.37
CA ALA A 167 5.47 -8.22 18.36
C ALA A 167 6.38 -8.06 17.13
N LEU A 168 5.81 -7.73 15.97
CA LEU A 168 6.58 -7.43 14.76
C LEU A 168 7.36 -6.12 14.90
N SER A 169 6.73 -5.07 15.42
CA SER A 169 7.39 -3.79 15.72
C SER A 169 8.62 -3.98 16.61
N ASP A 170 8.51 -4.77 17.68
CA ASP A 170 9.63 -5.06 18.58
C ASP A 170 10.81 -5.74 17.87
N ARG A 171 10.51 -6.64 16.92
CA ARG A 171 11.53 -7.28 16.08
C ARG A 171 12.16 -6.28 15.11
N MET A 172 11.35 -5.49 14.41
CA MET A 172 11.83 -4.49 13.45
C MET A 172 12.71 -3.42 14.13
N LEU A 173 12.36 -3.00 15.34
CA LEU A 173 13.13 -2.00 16.10
C LEU A 173 14.43 -2.55 16.69
N ALA A 174 14.54 -3.88 16.83
CA ALA A 174 15.77 -4.54 17.24
C ALA A 174 16.76 -4.77 16.08
N GLU A 175 16.34 -4.54 14.84
CA GLU A 175 17.21 -4.68 13.66
C GLU A 175 18.16 -3.49 13.51
N ASP A 176 19.44 -3.76 13.26
CA ASP A 176 20.39 -2.75 12.79
C ASP A 176 20.45 -2.74 11.27
N GLY A 177 19.38 -2.22 10.66
CA GLY A 177 19.27 -2.11 9.20
C GLY A 177 20.33 -1.19 8.60
N VAL A 178 20.70 -0.12 9.31
CA VAL A 178 21.72 0.84 8.84
C VAL A 178 23.10 0.19 8.87
N GLY A 179 23.49 -0.43 9.98
CA GLY A 179 24.77 -1.13 10.09
C GLY A 179 24.88 -2.28 9.09
N SER A 180 23.81 -3.05 8.91
CA SER A 180 23.75 -4.12 7.89
C SER A 180 23.96 -3.58 6.47
N MET A 181 23.31 -2.47 6.13
CA MET A 181 23.47 -1.81 4.83
C MET A 181 24.88 -1.25 4.66
N MET A 182 25.45 -0.63 5.69
CA MET A 182 26.81 -0.08 5.65
C MET A 182 27.86 -1.18 5.45
N ALA A 183 27.75 -2.29 6.18
CA ALA A 183 28.62 -3.45 6.01
C ALA A 183 28.49 -4.05 4.60
N TRP A 184 27.26 -4.13 4.08
CA TRP A 184 27.02 -4.59 2.72
C TRP A 184 27.64 -3.65 1.67
N LEU A 185 27.47 -2.33 1.83
CA LEU A 185 28.04 -1.33 0.94
C LEU A 185 29.55 -1.38 0.93
N GLU A 186 30.19 -1.46 2.10
CA GLU A 186 31.64 -1.56 2.23
C GLU A 186 32.18 -2.79 1.50
N LYS A 187 31.54 -3.95 1.72
CA LYS A 187 31.87 -5.18 1.01
C LYS A 187 31.68 -5.04 -0.50
N PHE A 188 30.55 -4.47 -0.94
CA PHE A 188 30.30 -4.23 -2.36
C PHE A 188 31.36 -3.33 -2.98
N PHE A 189 31.74 -2.23 -2.32
CA PHE A 189 32.76 -1.33 -2.85
C PHE A 189 34.13 -1.99 -2.96
N THR A 190 34.57 -2.68 -1.90
CA THR A 190 35.91 -3.27 -1.82
C THR A 190 36.05 -4.52 -2.68
N GLU A 191 35.06 -5.42 -2.67
CA GLU A 191 35.17 -6.71 -3.33
C GLU A 191 34.64 -6.71 -4.77
N GLU A 192 33.68 -5.84 -5.10
CA GLU A 192 32.97 -5.85 -6.38
C GLU A 192 33.28 -4.62 -7.24
N ALA A 193 33.15 -3.42 -6.68
CA ALA A 193 33.32 -2.19 -7.45
C ALA A 193 34.80 -1.88 -7.74
N GLN A 194 35.67 -1.86 -6.72
CA GLN A 194 37.09 -1.54 -6.85
C GLN A 194 37.86 -2.61 -7.64
N THR A 195 37.49 -3.88 -7.48
CA THR A 195 38.11 -4.99 -8.23
C THR A 195 37.68 -5.03 -9.70
N GLY A 196 36.66 -4.26 -10.08
CA GLY A 196 36.06 -4.29 -11.41
C GLY A 196 35.14 -5.48 -11.69
N LYS A 197 35.00 -6.44 -10.75
CA LYS A 197 34.14 -7.63 -10.90
C LYS A 197 32.68 -7.27 -11.16
N TYR A 198 32.17 -6.22 -10.51
CA TYR A 198 30.81 -5.73 -10.76
C TYR A 198 30.62 -5.33 -12.22
N MET A 199 31.57 -4.55 -12.77
CA MET A 199 31.52 -4.09 -14.15
C MET A 199 31.66 -5.25 -15.14
N GLU A 200 32.52 -6.23 -14.85
CA GLU A 200 32.65 -7.43 -15.67
C GLU A 200 31.33 -8.22 -15.73
N ARG A 201 30.69 -8.45 -14.58
CA ARG A 201 29.39 -9.12 -14.51
C ARG A 201 28.30 -8.33 -15.24
N LEU A 202 28.23 -7.02 -15.01
CA LEU A 202 27.25 -6.15 -15.65
C LEU A 202 27.43 -6.08 -17.18
N ASN A 203 28.67 -6.12 -17.67
CA ASN A 203 28.96 -6.19 -19.11
C ASN A 203 28.53 -7.54 -19.69
N LYS A 204 28.84 -8.66 -19.03
CA LYS A 204 28.36 -10.00 -19.45
C LYS A 204 26.83 -10.07 -19.50
N GLU A 205 26.14 -9.50 -18.51
CA GLU A 205 24.68 -9.42 -18.51
C GLU A 205 24.15 -8.55 -19.66
N LYS A 206 24.77 -7.39 -19.91
CA LYS A 206 24.40 -6.52 -21.04
C LYS A 206 24.55 -7.23 -22.39
N GLU A 207 25.66 -7.94 -22.59
CA GLU A 207 25.89 -8.73 -23.81
C GLU A 207 24.84 -9.84 -23.94
N HIS A 208 24.57 -10.57 -22.85
CA HIS A 208 23.53 -11.60 -22.83
C HIS A 208 22.16 -11.03 -23.23
N TYR A 209 21.76 -9.90 -22.64
CA TYR A 209 20.49 -9.24 -22.96
C TYR A 209 20.45 -8.66 -24.38
N TYR A 210 21.58 -8.15 -24.89
CA TYR A 210 21.69 -7.68 -26.27
C TYR A 210 21.47 -8.82 -27.27
N GLU A 211 22.10 -9.97 -27.05
CA GLU A 211 21.92 -11.16 -27.90
C GLU A 211 20.50 -11.75 -27.78
N LEU A 212 19.91 -11.73 -26.59
CA LEU A 212 18.50 -12.07 -26.41
C LEU A 212 17.59 -11.14 -27.20
N ARG A 213 17.80 -9.82 -27.16
CA ARG A 213 17.02 -8.84 -27.92
C ARG A 213 17.13 -9.07 -29.43
N LYS A 214 18.34 -9.32 -29.94
CA LYS A 214 18.57 -9.69 -31.36
C LYS A 214 17.81 -10.94 -31.77
N LYS A 215 17.82 -12.00 -30.95
CA LYS A 215 17.07 -13.23 -31.22
C LYS A 215 15.57 -12.98 -31.20
N ASN A 216 15.09 -12.24 -30.20
CA ASN A 216 13.68 -11.90 -30.03
C ASN A 216 13.14 -11.02 -31.16
N ALA A 217 13.92 -10.08 -31.69
CA ALA A 217 13.53 -9.23 -32.81
C ALA A 217 13.29 -10.01 -34.12
N LYS A 218 13.82 -11.24 -34.22
CA LYS A 218 13.59 -12.15 -35.36
C LYS A 218 12.43 -13.12 -35.14
N MET A 219 11.81 -13.12 -33.96
CA MET A 219 10.67 -13.97 -33.64
C MET A 219 9.37 -13.26 -33.99
N ASP A 220 8.39 -14.00 -34.49
CA ASP A 220 7.03 -13.50 -34.57
C ASP A 220 6.45 -13.27 -33.16
N PHE A 221 5.45 -12.39 -33.10
CA PHE A 221 4.84 -11.96 -31.84
C PHE A 221 4.27 -13.14 -31.02
N ALA A 222 3.67 -14.13 -31.67
CA ALA A 222 3.08 -15.29 -30.99
C ALA A 222 4.13 -16.14 -30.27
N LYS A 223 5.28 -16.38 -30.91
CA LYS A 223 6.41 -17.09 -30.29
C LYS A 223 7.06 -16.28 -29.17
N LEU A 224 7.18 -14.96 -29.35
CA LEU A 224 7.69 -14.06 -28.31
C LEU A 224 6.79 -14.10 -27.07
N GLN A 225 5.48 -14.01 -27.27
CA GLN A 225 4.46 -14.04 -26.23
C GLN A 225 4.47 -15.38 -25.48
N ALA A 226 4.53 -16.51 -26.19
CA ALA A 226 4.61 -17.84 -25.57
C ALA A 226 5.87 -18.00 -24.70
N ARG A 227 7.02 -17.53 -25.20
CA ARG A 227 8.29 -17.59 -24.47
C ARG A 227 8.28 -16.71 -23.22
N TRP A 228 7.73 -15.50 -23.32
CA TRP A 228 7.60 -14.61 -22.17
C TRP A 228 6.63 -15.17 -21.13
N GLY A 229 5.49 -15.70 -21.58
CA GLY A 229 4.52 -16.40 -20.73
C GLY A 229 5.14 -17.55 -19.94
N ALA A 230 5.98 -18.38 -20.58
CA ALA A 230 6.68 -19.48 -19.90
C ALA A 230 7.68 -19.00 -18.82
N VAL A 231 8.41 -17.90 -19.08
CA VAL A 231 9.34 -17.32 -18.10
C VAL A 231 8.57 -16.74 -16.90
N VAL A 232 7.50 -15.99 -17.18
CA VAL A 232 6.64 -15.41 -16.15
C VAL A 232 5.98 -16.50 -15.32
N GLN A 233 5.46 -17.56 -15.95
CA GLN A 233 4.87 -18.70 -15.27
C GLN A 233 5.87 -19.42 -14.36
N LYS A 234 7.09 -19.64 -14.83
CA LYS A 234 8.14 -20.30 -14.05
C LYS A 234 8.62 -19.45 -12.87
N ARG A 235 8.74 -18.14 -13.07
CA ARG A 235 9.38 -17.23 -12.09
C ARG A 235 8.38 -16.57 -11.15
N PHE A 236 7.13 -16.42 -11.58
CA PHE A 236 6.06 -15.73 -10.86
C PHE A 236 4.72 -16.48 -11.01
N PRO A 237 4.59 -17.69 -10.45
CA PRO A 237 3.37 -18.49 -10.59
C PRO A 237 2.11 -17.76 -10.09
N ALA A 238 2.21 -16.92 -9.06
CA ALA A 238 1.11 -16.08 -8.57
C ALA A 238 0.69 -14.98 -9.57
N TYR A 239 1.63 -14.45 -10.34
CA TYR A 239 1.37 -13.41 -11.34
C TYR A 239 0.56 -13.97 -12.53
N GLN A 240 0.63 -15.27 -12.84
CA GLN A 240 -0.19 -15.89 -13.87
C GLN A 240 -1.69 -15.77 -13.56
N ALA A 241 -2.10 -16.07 -12.32
CA ALA A 241 -3.49 -15.93 -11.89
C ALA A 241 -3.97 -14.47 -11.99
N TRP A 242 -3.11 -13.52 -11.63
CA TRP A 242 -3.38 -12.09 -11.75
C TRP A 242 -3.46 -11.62 -13.22
N THR A 243 -2.54 -12.07 -14.09
CA THR A 243 -2.48 -11.66 -15.51
C THR A 243 -3.68 -12.21 -16.28
N MET A 244 -4.08 -13.45 -16.02
CA MET A 244 -5.28 -14.06 -16.60
C MET A 244 -6.56 -13.29 -16.24
N GLN A 245 -6.63 -12.73 -15.02
CA GLN A 245 -7.76 -11.89 -14.59
C GLN A 245 -7.71 -10.45 -15.13
N ASN A 246 -6.52 -9.92 -15.49
CA ASN A 246 -6.32 -8.51 -15.83
C ASN A 246 -5.84 -8.27 -17.28
N LEU A 247 -5.81 -9.30 -18.13
CA LEU A 247 -5.38 -9.27 -19.54
C LEU A 247 -6.06 -8.16 -20.38
N LYS A 248 -7.28 -7.74 -20.02
CA LYS A 248 -7.99 -6.62 -20.67
C LYS A 248 -7.29 -5.26 -20.52
N PHE A 249 -6.51 -5.04 -19.46
CA PHE A 249 -5.79 -3.77 -19.23
C PHE A 249 -4.50 -3.66 -20.07
N MET A 250 -3.80 -4.77 -20.28
CA MET A 250 -2.55 -4.80 -21.07
C MET A 250 -2.82 -4.66 -22.58
N ALA A 251 -3.97 -5.12 -23.06
CA ALA A 251 -4.37 -4.97 -24.46
C ALA A 251 -4.57 -3.49 -24.87
N ILE A 252 -5.12 -2.67 -23.98
CA ILE A 252 -5.34 -1.23 -24.24
C ILE A 252 -4.02 -0.45 -24.35
N ALA A 253 -2.97 -0.88 -23.65
CA ALA A 253 -1.64 -0.26 -23.75
C ALA A 253 -0.90 -0.61 -25.05
N ALA A 254 -1.26 -1.72 -25.71
CA ALA A 254 -0.69 -2.11 -27.00
C ALA A 254 -1.35 -1.40 -28.18
N ASP A 255 -2.61 -0.95 -28.05
CA ASP A 255 -3.32 -0.17 -29.07
C ASP A 255 -2.94 1.33 -29.10
N LEU A 256 -2.10 1.79 -28.17
CA LEU A 256 -1.65 3.20 -28.06
C LEU A 256 -0.19 3.42 -28.49
N ALA A 257 0.43 2.44 -29.15
CA ALA A 257 1.76 2.54 -29.78
C ALA A 257 1.66 2.28 -31.29
#